data_AF-A0A357F3R7-F1
#
_entry.id   AF-A0A357F3R7-F1
#
_cell.length_a   1.000
_cell.length_b   1.000
_cell.length_c   1.000
_cell.angle_alpha   90.00
_cell.angle_beta   90.00
_cell.angle_gamma   90.00
#
_symmetry.space_group_name_H-M   'P 1'
#
loop_
_entity.id
_entity.type
_entity.pdbx_description
1 polymer ?
#
loop_
_entity_poly.entity_id
_entity_poly.type
_entity_poly.pdbx_seq_one_letter_code
_entity_poly.pdbx_strand_id
1 'polypeptide(L)'
;RKVFANTPYRVGLVTGSLSAAEKRELRREIASGEVHFVIGTHAIIQEGVEFNKLALAVIDEQHRFGVLQRAELRSRGLNPDVLVMTATPIPRSLAMTVYGDLDVSVID
;
A
#
# COMPACT_ATOMS: atom_id res chain seq x y z
N ARG A 1 -2.38 16.65 10.81
CA ARG A 1 -2.49 16.04 12.16
C ARG A 1 -1.62 14.78 12.20
N LYS A 2 -0.77 14.58 13.20
CA LYS A 2 0.01 13.32 13.33
C LYS A 2 -0.87 12.27 14.02
N VAL A 3 -1.61 11.51 13.23
CA VAL A 3 -2.67 10.59 13.72
C VAL A 3 -2.14 9.57 14.74
N PHE A 4 -0.91 9.05 14.52
CA PHE A 4 -0.31 8.01 15.35
C PHE A 4 0.64 8.51 16.44
N ALA A 5 0.80 9.82 16.65
CA ALA A 5 1.85 10.37 17.53
C ALA A 5 1.77 9.93 18.99
N ASN A 6 0.57 9.60 19.50
CA ASN A 6 0.35 9.16 20.87
C ASN A 6 -0.06 7.68 20.94
N THR A 7 0.42 6.88 19.99
CA THR A 7 0.14 5.44 19.90
C THR A 7 1.45 4.67 19.88
N PRO A 8 1.47 3.36 20.23
CA PRO A 8 2.67 2.55 20.12
C PRO A 8 3.06 2.22 18.66
N TYR A 9 2.24 2.60 17.69
CA TYR A 9 2.46 2.25 16.29
C TYR A 9 3.50 3.15 15.61
N ARG A 10 4.49 2.51 15.00
CA ARG A 10 5.52 3.18 14.20
C ARG A 10 5.11 3.28 12.74
N VAL A 11 5.35 4.45 12.16
CA VAL A 11 5.10 4.75 10.75
C VAL A 11 6.44 4.95 10.04
N GLY A 12 6.71 4.14 9.03
CA GLY A 12 7.85 4.29 8.12
C GLY A 12 7.43 4.96 6.83
N LEU A 13 8.23 5.91 6.35
CA LEU A 13 7.99 6.60 5.07
C LEU A 13 9.03 6.16 4.04
N VAL A 14 8.59 5.52 2.97
CA VAL A 14 9.44 5.08 1.85
C VAL A 14 9.33 6.11 0.72
N THR A 15 10.37 6.93 0.55
CA THR A 15 10.48 7.88 -0.56
C THR A 15 11.83 7.76 -1.27
N GLY A 16 11.90 8.34 -2.47
CA GLY A 16 13.16 8.42 -3.24
C GLY A 16 14.23 9.31 -2.61
N SER A 17 13.88 10.17 -1.63
CA SER A 17 14.81 11.11 -1.00
C SER A 17 15.68 10.49 0.10
N LEU A 18 15.37 9.25 0.53
CA LEU A 18 16.18 8.53 1.51
C LEU A 18 17.51 8.09 0.89
N SER A 19 18.59 8.25 1.66
CA SER A 19 19.90 7.70 1.32
C SER A 19 19.85 6.17 1.26
N ALA A 20 20.84 5.57 0.60
CA ALA A 20 20.94 4.11 0.53
C ALA A 20 21.05 3.44 1.90
N ALA A 21 21.68 4.11 2.88
CA ALA A 21 21.78 3.61 4.25
C ALA A 21 20.42 3.63 4.96
N GLU A 22 19.70 4.74 4.88
CA GLU A 22 18.35 4.88 5.46
C GLU A 22 17.35 3.91 4.82
N LYS A 23 17.40 3.72 3.50
CA LYS A 23 16.56 2.73 2.81
C LYS A 23 16.82 1.31 3.32
N ARG A 24 18.09 0.92 3.52
CA ARG A 24 18.44 -0.41 4.03
C ARG A 24 17.95 -0.61 5.46
N GLU A 25 18.15 0.40 6.31
CA GLU A 25 17.69 0.37 7.69
C GLU A 25 16.17 0.22 7.76
N LEU A 26 15.45 1.09 7.05
CA LEU A 26 13.99 1.07 7.02
C LEU A 26 13.45 -0.27 6.50
N ARG A 27 14.06 -0.86 5.46
CA ARG A 27 13.66 -2.19 4.96
C ARG A 27 13.85 -3.27 6.01
N ARG A 28 14.94 -3.23 6.78
CA ARG A 28 15.18 -4.17 7.88
C ARG A 28 14.10 -4.04 8.95
N GLU A 29 13.77 -2.81 9.36
CA GLU A 29 12.72 -2.57 10.36
C GLU A 29 11.32 -3.00 9.88
N ILE A 30 11.04 -2.87 8.56
CA ILE A 30 9.77 -3.36 7.97
C ILE A 30 9.74 -4.90 7.96
N ALA A 31 10.84 -5.54 7.59
CA ALA A 31 10.95 -7.00 7.56
C ALA A 31 10.91 -7.62 8.98
N SER A 32 11.45 -6.92 9.99
CA SER A 32 11.38 -7.36 11.40
C SER A 32 10.00 -7.13 12.04
N GLY A 33 9.16 -6.26 11.46
CA GLY A 33 7.86 -5.89 12.00
C GLY A 33 7.91 -4.74 13.03
N GLU A 34 9.05 -4.06 13.17
CA GLU A 34 9.19 -2.87 14.01
C GLU A 34 8.46 -1.65 13.43
N VAL A 35 8.24 -1.62 12.12
CA VAL A 35 7.38 -0.65 11.43
C VAL A 35 6.01 -1.27 11.21
N HIS A 36 4.97 -0.60 11.72
CA HIS A 36 3.60 -1.08 11.70
C HIS A 36 2.81 -0.54 10.50
N PHE A 37 3.13 0.69 10.09
CA PHE A 37 2.55 1.34 8.92
C PHE A 37 3.66 1.76 7.98
N VAL A 38 3.56 1.37 6.72
CA VAL A 38 4.49 1.81 5.67
C VAL A 38 3.72 2.71 4.71
N ILE A 39 4.18 3.95 4.59
CA ILE A 39 3.61 4.94 3.67
C ILE A 39 4.66 5.23 2.60
N GLY A 40 4.23 5.39 1.36
CA GLY A 40 5.15 5.70 0.27
C GLY A 40 4.44 5.61 -1.06
N THR A 41 5.22 5.71 -2.11
CA THR A 41 4.71 5.57 -3.47
C THR A 41 4.73 4.11 -3.90
N HIS A 42 4.40 3.88 -5.17
CA HIS A 42 4.51 2.59 -5.85
C HIS A 42 5.91 1.92 -5.73
N ALA A 43 6.94 2.70 -5.36
CA ALA A 43 8.26 2.20 -5.01
C ALA A 43 8.24 1.15 -3.90
N ILE A 44 7.26 1.18 -2.98
CA ILE A 44 7.17 0.16 -1.92
C ILE A 44 7.10 -1.25 -2.48
N ILE A 45 6.30 -1.45 -3.53
CA ILE A 45 6.14 -2.78 -4.15
C ILE A 45 7.30 -3.08 -5.09
N GLN A 46 7.74 -2.09 -5.87
CA GLN A 46 8.79 -2.27 -6.88
C GLN A 46 10.19 -2.44 -6.28
N GLU A 47 10.51 -1.75 -5.19
CA GLU A 47 11.85 -1.74 -4.59
C GLU A 47 12.16 -2.98 -3.72
N GLY A 48 11.27 -3.98 -3.71
CA GLY A 48 11.51 -5.23 -2.99
C GLY A 48 11.41 -5.06 -1.47
N VAL A 49 10.47 -4.27 -0.99
CA VAL A 49 10.17 -4.22 0.45
C VAL A 49 9.55 -5.55 0.86
N GLU A 50 10.21 -6.23 1.80
CA GLU A 50 9.70 -7.44 2.42
C GLU A 50 8.94 -7.07 3.69
N PHE A 51 7.66 -7.44 3.74
CA PHE A 51 6.83 -7.22 4.91
C PHE A 51 6.85 -8.45 5.81
N ASN A 52 6.98 -8.25 7.12
CA ASN A 52 6.86 -9.34 8.08
C ASN A 52 5.51 -10.07 7.95
N LYS A 53 4.41 -9.29 8.02
CA LYS A 53 3.05 -9.75 7.84
C LYS A 53 2.19 -8.62 7.26
N LEU A 54 1.98 -8.63 5.95
CA LEU A 54 1.12 -7.65 5.29
C LEU A 54 -0.35 -8.06 5.45
N ALA A 55 -1.09 -7.33 6.28
CA ALA A 55 -2.51 -7.59 6.54
C ALA A 55 -3.45 -6.72 5.67
N LEU A 56 -3.08 -5.47 5.43
CA LEU A 56 -3.89 -4.49 4.69
C LEU A 56 -3.00 -3.69 3.74
N ALA A 57 -3.47 -3.53 2.51
CA ALA A 57 -2.90 -2.60 1.53
C ALA A 57 -3.95 -1.53 1.20
N VAL A 58 -3.57 -0.25 1.36
CA VAL A 58 -4.39 0.90 0.97
C VAL A 58 -3.75 1.56 -0.23
N ILE A 59 -4.51 1.73 -1.31
CA ILE A 59 -4.06 2.35 -2.55
C ILE A 59 -4.90 3.60 -2.78
N ASP A 60 -4.25 4.76 -2.90
CA ASP A 60 -4.89 6.04 -3.16
C ASP A 60 -4.69 6.47 -4.62
N GLU A 61 -5.69 7.15 -5.18
CA GLU A 61 -5.78 7.62 -6.57
C GLU A 61 -5.36 6.63 -7.67
N GLN A 62 -6.22 5.64 -7.90
CA GLN A 62 -6.00 4.53 -8.83
C GLN A 62 -6.18 4.84 -10.33
N HIS A 63 -5.33 5.67 -10.95
CA HIS A 63 -5.45 5.92 -12.41
C HIS A 63 -4.91 4.78 -13.31
N ARG A 64 -4.21 3.78 -12.77
CA ARG A 64 -3.80 2.56 -13.51
C ARG A 64 -3.38 1.38 -12.62
N PHE A 65 -3.60 1.49 -11.32
CA PHE A 65 -2.74 0.83 -10.33
C PHE A 65 -3.35 -0.38 -9.59
N GLY A 66 -4.68 -0.44 -9.43
CA GLY A 66 -5.30 -1.37 -8.48
C GLY A 66 -5.20 -2.87 -8.83
N VAL A 67 -5.21 -3.26 -10.11
CA VAL A 67 -5.25 -4.69 -10.51
C VAL A 67 -3.88 -5.34 -10.55
N LEU A 68 -2.92 -4.67 -11.20
CA LEU A 68 -1.57 -5.21 -11.38
C LEU A 68 -0.85 -5.38 -10.03
N GLN A 69 -1.14 -4.53 -9.06
CA GLN A 69 -0.55 -4.65 -7.73
C GLN A 69 -1.14 -5.76 -6.88
N ARG A 70 -2.45 -6.06 -6.99
CA ARG A 70 -3.04 -7.23 -6.33
C ARG A 70 -2.38 -8.51 -6.84
N ALA A 71 -2.17 -8.61 -8.15
CA ALA A 71 -1.45 -9.73 -8.76
C ALA A 71 -0.01 -9.81 -8.25
N GLU A 72 0.68 -8.69 -8.11
CA GLU A 72 2.06 -8.61 -7.60
C GLU A 72 2.18 -8.93 -6.09
N LEU A 73 1.21 -8.53 -5.28
CA LEU A 73 1.17 -8.91 -3.86
C LEU A 73 0.90 -10.42 -3.72
N ARG A 74 -0.02 -10.95 -4.53
CA ARG A 74 -0.32 -12.39 -4.59
C ARG A 74 0.84 -13.22 -5.10
N SER A 75 1.58 -12.74 -6.11
CA SER A 75 2.76 -13.45 -6.64
C SER A 75 3.87 -13.57 -5.59
N ARG A 76 3.93 -12.64 -4.63
CA ARG A 76 4.82 -12.68 -3.45
C ARG A 76 4.30 -13.54 -2.31
N GLY A 77 3.19 -14.28 -2.51
CA GLY A 77 2.57 -15.12 -1.50
C GLY A 77 1.80 -14.36 -0.43
N LEU A 78 1.56 -13.06 -0.63
CA LEU A 78 0.79 -12.23 0.30
C LEU A 78 -0.67 -12.20 -0.14
N ASN A 79 -1.59 -12.30 0.82
CA ASN A 79 -3.03 -12.17 0.58
C ASN A 79 -3.65 -11.17 1.56
N PRO A 80 -3.27 -9.89 1.50
CA PRO A 80 -3.82 -8.86 2.37
C PRO A 80 -5.24 -8.48 1.94
N ASP A 81 -5.99 -7.89 2.87
CA ASP A 81 -7.15 -7.07 2.52
C ASP A 81 -6.68 -5.86 1.71
N VAL A 82 -7.47 -5.46 0.71
CA VAL A 82 -7.10 -4.37 -0.19
C VAL A 82 -8.21 -3.34 -0.23
N LEU A 83 -7.89 -2.11 0.18
CA LEU A 83 -8.76 -0.95 0.05
C LEU A 83 -8.21 -0.06 -1.05
N VAL A 84 -9.06 0.28 -2.02
CA VAL A 84 -8.68 1.21 -3.10
C VAL A 84 -9.56 2.45 -3.05
N MET A 85 -8.93 3.61 -3.12
CA MET A 85 -9.57 4.92 -2.99
C MET A 85 -9.27 5.78 -4.23
N THR A 86 -10.22 6.61 -4.62
CA THR A 86 -10.03 7.67 -5.62
C THR A 86 -11.11 8.72 -5.44
N ALA A 87 -10.76 9.99 -5.65
CA ALA A 87 -11.71 11.09 -5.74
C ALA A 87 -12.34 11.19 -7.13
N THR A 88 -11.73 10.59 -8.15
CA THR A 88 -12.25 10.64 -9.52
C THR A 88 -13.32 9.55 -9.73
N PRO A 89 -14.53 9.91 -10.20
CA PRO A 89 -15.56 8.92 -10.47
C PRO A 89 -15.07 7.90 -11.50
N ILE A 90 -14.92 6.65 -11.07
CA ILE A 90 -14.57 5.56 -11.98
C ILE A 90 -15.83 5.17 -12.75
N PRO A 91 -15.78 5.13 -14.09
CA PRO A 91 -16.89 4.65 -14.88
C PRO A 91 -17.29 3.25 -14.41
N ARG A 92 -18.58 3.05 -14.10
CA ARG A 92 -19.11 1.78 -13.57
C ARG A 92 -18.70 0.56 -14.41
N SER A 93 -18.61 0.72 -15.73
CA SER A 93 -18.14 -0.32 -16.65
C SER A 93 -16.66 -0.68 -16.44
N LEU A 94 -15.79 0.32 -16.22
CA LEU A 94 -14.39 0.10 -15.88
C LEU A 94 -14.29 -0.59 -14.51
N ALA A 95 -15.09 -0.16 -13.53
CA ALA A 95 -15.16 -0.81 -12.23
C ALA A 95 -15.55 -2.30 -12.36
N MET A 96 -16.59 -2.64 -13.13
CA MET A 96 -16.99 -4.04 -13.32
C MET A 96 -15.97 -4.89 -14.10
N THR A 97 -15.17 -4.27 -14.98
CA THR A 97 -14.22 -5.00 -15.84
C THR A 97 -12.87 -5.20 -15.17
N VAL A 98 -12.40 -4.17 -14.47
CA VAL A 98 -11.06 -4.09 -13.86
C VAL A 98 -11.14 -4.51 -12.39
N TYR A 99 -12.26 -4.23 -11.74
CA TYR A 99 -12.48 -4.39 -10.30
C TYR A 99 -13.77 -5.17 -10.01
N GLY A 100 -14.24 -6.01 -10.94
CA GLY A 100 -15.55 -6.67 -10.86
C GLY A 100 -15.76 -7.58 -9.64
N ASP A 101 -14.70 -7.85 -8.88
CA ASP A 101 -14.68 -8.57 -7.62
C ASP A 101 -14.58 -7.65 -6.37
N LEU A 102 -14.57 -6.33 -6.54
CA LEU A 102 -14.50 -5.36 -5.44
C LEU A 102 -15.89 -4.81 -5.11
N ASP A 103 -16.22 -4.79 -3.82
CA ASP A 103 -17.35 -4.03 -3.30
C ASP A 103 -17.04 -2.52 -3.41
N VAL A 104 -17.98 -1.75 -3.97
CA VAL A 104 -17.83 -0.30 -4.17
C VAL A 104 -18.67 0.46 -3.14
N SER A 105 -18.01 1.38 -2.43
CA SER A 105 -18.67 2.36 -1.54
C SER A 105 -18.41 3.76 -2.06
N VAL A 106 -19.44 4.62 -2.05
CA VAL A 106 -19.37 6.03 -2.46
C VAL A 106 -19.63 6.91 -1.23
N ILE A 107 -18.84 7.96 -1.08
CA ILE A 107 -18.98 8.96 0.00
C ILE A 107 -19.29 10.30 -0.68
N ASP A 108 -20.49 10.83 -0.45
CA ASP A 108 -20.96 12.16 -0.89
C ASP A 108 -21.02 13.16 0.29
#